data_AF-A0A2G6HLE2-F1
#
_entry.id   AF-A0A2G6HLE2-F1
#
_cell.length_a   1.000
_cell.length_b   1.000
_cell.length_c   1.000
_cell.angle_alpha   90.00
_cell.angle_beta   90.00
_cell.angle_gamma   90.00
#
_symmetry.space_group_name_H-M   'P 1'
#
loop_
_entity.id
_entity.type
_entity.pdbx_description
1 polymer ?
#
loop_
_entity_poly.entity_id
_entity_poly.type
_entity_poly.pdbx_seq_one_letter_code
_entity_poly.pdbx_strand_id
1 'polypeptide(L)'
;MEITFIKADSLKPHPADSELGFGTCFTDYMFNLDYNPEQGWHNPRIEPYAPFALDPSTMVLHYGQAIFEGLKAYRSEDGTVRLFRPRDNLRRLNRSGKMLCMPEVDEELLFKGLTKLLKIEKSWVPSAPGTSLYIRPAIIATDPYLGLRTSQTYRLFIILTPVGA
;
A
#
# COMPACT_ATOMS: atom_id res chain seq x y z
N MET A 1 -4.75 17.07 2.48
CA MET A 1 -5.27 16.32 3.65
C MET A 1 -4.13 15.95 4.58
N GLU A 2 -4.35 16.01 5.89
CA GLU A 2 -3.39 15.53 6.89
C GLU A 2 -3.46 14.01 6.99
N ILE A 3 -2.31 13.33 6.94
CA ILE A 3 -2.21 11.87 7.10
C ILE A 3 -2.08 11.56 8.59
N THR A 4 -3.09 10.94 9.20
CA THR A 4 -3.03 10.55 10.61
C THR A 4 -2.04 9.39 10.82
N PHE A 5 -1.51 9.26 12.03
CA PHE A 5 -0.63 8.16 12.40
C PHE A 5 -1.10 7.54 13.72
N ILE A 6 -1.36 6.23 13.69
CA ILE A 6 -1.78 5.44 14.84
C ILE A 6 -0.61 4.55 15.21
N LYS A 7 -0.08 4.72 16.42
CA LYS A 7 1.09 3.98 16.91
C LYS A 7 0.69 2.56 17.31
N ALA A 8 1.52 1.58 16.99
CA ALA A 8 1.36 0.21 17.46
C ALA A 8 1.77 0.07 18.94
N ASP A 9 1.10 -0.83 19.66
CA ASP A 9 1.46 -1.18 21.05
C ASP A 9 2.79 -1.92 21.14
N SER A 10 3.10 -2.73 20.12
CA SER A 10 4.36 -3.47 19.97
C SER A 10 4.79 -3.54 18.51
N LEU A 11 6.10 -3.66 18.28
CA LEU A 11 6.68 -3.83 16.95
C LEU A 11 7.14 -5.27 16.76
N LYS A 12 7.14 -5.75 15.52
CA LYS A 12 7.58 -7.10 15.16
C LYS A 12 9.10 -7.18 15.19
N PRO A 13 9.68 -8.36 15.44
CA PRO A 13 11.11 -8.58 15.23
C PRO A 13 11.46 -8.49 13.74
N HIS A 14 12.63 -7.95 13.43
CA HIS A 14 13.17 -7.93 12.07
C HIS A 14 13.67 -9.34 11.68
N PRO A 15 13.32 -9.85 10.49
CA PRO A 15 13.91 -11.09 9.99
C PRO A 15 15.40 -10.91 9.70
N ALA A 16 16.18 -11.99 9.73
CA ALA A 16 17.55 -11.95 9.25
C ALA A 16 17.58 -11.78 7.71
N ASP A 17 18.55 -11.04 7.17
CA ASP A 17 18.66 -10.80 5.72
C ASP A 17 18.75 -12.12 4.92
N SER A 18 19.31 -13.19 5.50
CA SER A 18 19.41 -14.54 4.91
C SER A 18 18.08 -15.31 4.86
N GLU A 19 17.05 -14.86 5.57
CA GLU A 19 15.74 -15.50 5.66
C GLU A 19 14.69 -14.79 4.79
N LEU A 20 15.09 -13.75 4.05
CA LEU A 20 14.18 -12.92 3.27
C LEU A 20 13.66 -13.65 2.02
N GLY A 21 12.48 -14.26 2.13
CA GLY A 21 11.67 -14.70 1.00
C GLY A 21 10.79 -13.57 0.42
N PHE A 22 10.14 -13.83 -0.72
CA PHE A 22 9.23 -12.86 -1.33
C PHE A 22 7.80 -12.95 -0.75
N GLY A 23 7.33 -11.88 -0.12
CA GLY A 23 5.91 -11.70 0.21
C GLY A 23 5.39 -12.51 1.42
N THR A 24 6.27 -13.00 2.28
CA THR A 24 5.91 -13.80 3.47
C THR A 24 6.03 -13.02 4.78
N CYS A 25 6.88 -12.00 4.83
CA CYS A 25 7.07 -11.11 5.97
C CYS A 25 6.58 -9.69 5.63
N PHE A 26 5.89 -9.02 6.56
CA PHE A 26 5.36 -7.67 6.36
C PHE A 26 5.72 -6.74 7.51
N THR A 27 5.96 -5.46 7.20
CA THR A 27 6.38 -4.44 8.17
C THR A 27 5.28 -4.12 9.20
N ASP A 28 5.59 -3.25 10.16
CA ASP A 28 4.73 -2.99 11.33
C ASP A 28 3.44 -2.24 11.00
N TYR A 29 3.46 -1.38 9.99
CA TYR A 29 2.44 -0.43 9.60
C TYR A 29 2.10 -0.54 8.11
N MET A 30 0.91 -0.05 7.78
CA MET A 30 0.42 0.11 6.42
C MET A 30 -0.21 1.49 6.25
N PHE A 31 -0.28 1.97 5.01
CA PHE A 31 -1.05 3.16 4.66
C PHE A 31 -2.44 2.75 4.18
N ASN A 32 -3.47 3.51 4.57
CA ASN A 32 -4.84 3.36 4.10
C ASN A 32 -5.42 4.71 3.67
N LEU A 33 -6.27 4.68 2.63
CA LEU A 33 -7.03 5.82 2.12
C LEU A 33 -8.38 5.30 1.60
N ASP A 34 -9.46 5.85 2.13
CA ASP A 34 -10.83 5.44 1.81
C ASP A 34 -11.40 6.28 0.67
N TYR A 35 -12.37 5.73 -0.06
CA TYR A 35 -13.18 6.47 -1.02
C TYR A 35 -14.66 6.19 -0.81
N ASN A 36 -15.48 7.24 -0.94
CA ASN A 36 -16.92 7.13 -1.21
C ASN A 36 -17.35 8.33 -2.08
N PRO A 37 -18.55 8.31 -2.70
CA PRO A 37 -18.98 9.40 -3.58
C PRO A 37 -19.22 10.75 -2.89
N GLU A 38 -19.51 10.74 -1.58
CA GLU A 38 -19.83 11.95 -0.81
C GLU A 38 -18.57 12.73 -0.43
N GLN A 39 -17.47 12.04 -0.11
CA GLN A 39 -16.25 12.61 0.43
C GLN A 39 -15.07 12.53 -0.56
N GLY A 40 -15.21 11.79 -1.65
CA GLY A 40 -14.09 11.44 -2.53
C GLY A 40 -13.07 10.58 -1.79
N TRP A 41 -11.79 10.72 -2.14
CA TRP A 41 -10.70 10.12 -1.38
C TRP A 41 -10.49 10.84 -0.05
N HIS A 42 -10.63 10.12 1.06
CA HIS A 42 -10.66 10.68 2.40
C HIS A 42 -9.99 9.73 3.42
N ASN A 43 -9.87 10.21 4.66
CA ASN A 43 -9.33 9.44 5.79
C ASN A 43 -7.92 8.80 5.53
N PRO A 44 -6.93 9.57 5.05
CA PRO A 44 -5.58 9.05 4.88
C PRO A 44 -4.94 8.78 6.25
N ARG A 45 -4.45 7.56 6.45
CA ARG A 45 -3.87 7.14 7.73
C ARG A 45 -2.75 6.14 7.55
N ILE A 46 -1.82 6.15 8.50
CA ILE A 46 -0.82 5.11 8.68
C ILE A 46 -1.12 4.45 10.03
N GLU A 47 -1.35 3.15 10.00
CA GLU A 47 -1.80 2.38 11.16
C GLU A 47 -1.16 1.00 11.15
N PRO A 48 -1.18 0.26 12.28
CA PRO A 48 -0.55 -1.05 12.36
C PRO A 48 -1.09 -1.98 11.27
N TYR A 49 -0.21 -2.80 10.70
CA TYR A 49 -0.58 -3.81 9.71
C TYR A 49 -1.63 -4.76 10.32
N ALA A 50 -2.80 -4.83 9.70
CA ALA A 50 -3.93 -5.60 10.21
C ALA A 50 -4.77 -6.18 9.06
N PRO A 51 -5.52 -7.28 9.29
CA PRO A 51 -6.47 -7.78 8.31
C PRO A 51 -7.61 -6.77 8.07
N PHE A 52 -8.18 -6.78 6.87
CA PHE A 52 -9.41 -6.05 6.59
C PHE A 52 -10.63 -6.86 7.03
N ALA A 53 -11.54 -6.23 7.79
CA ALA A 53 -12.87 -6.76 8.03
C ALA A 53 -13.77 -6.42 6.83
N LEU A 54 -14.12 -7.43 6.04
CA LEU A 54 -14.95 -7.29 4.84
C LEU A 54 -16.19 -8.18 4.96
N ASP A 55 -17.33 -7.68 4.48
CA ASP A 55 -18.54 -8.49 4.34
C ASP A 55 -18.31 -9.58 3.27
N PRO A 56 -18.85 -10.80 3.42
CA PRO A 56 -18.74 -11.83 2.39
C PRO A 56 -19.28 -11.40 1.01
N SER A 57 -20.22 -10.45 0.95
CA SER A 57 -20.75 -9.88 -0.29
C SER A 57 -19.89 -8.77 -0.89
N THR A 58 -18.72 -8.48 -0.32
CA THR A 58 -17.85 -7.40 -0.79
C THR A 58 -17.43 -7.64 -2.24
N MET A 59 -17.69 -6.66 -3.11
CA MET A 59 -17.54 -6.78 -4.57
C MET A 59 -16.17 -7.28 -5.06
N VAL A 60 -15.07 -6.95 -4.36
CA VAL A 60 -13.73 -7.47 -4.74
C VAL A 60 -13.66 -8.99 -4.70
N LEU A 61 -14.43 -9.65 -3.83
CA LEU A 61 -14.44 -11.11 -3.67
C LEU A 61 -15.21 -11.82 -4.79
N HIS A 62 -16.12 -11.11 -5.48
CA HIS A 62 -17.01 -11.70 -6.49
C HIS A 62 -16.65 -11.30 -7.92
N TYR A 63 -16.21 -10.05 -8.12
CA TYR A 63 -15.97 -9.48 -9.45
C TYR A 63 -14.52 -9.07 -9.67
N GLY A 64 -13.64 -9.27 -8.68
CA GLY A 64 -12.22 -8.99 -8.82
C GLY A 64 -11.90 -7.54 -9.15
N GLN A 65 -12.77 -6.58 -8.79
CA GLN A 65 -12.56 -5.15 -9.04
C GLN A 65 -11.45 -4.62 -8.12
N ALA A 66 -10.21 -4.89 -8.51
CA ALA A 66 -8.99 -4.56 -7.79
C ALA A 66 -7.83 -4.29 -8.76
N ILE A 67 -6.90 -3.44 -8.34
CA ILE A 67 -5.64 -3.18 -9.03
C ILE A 67 -4.50 -3.13 -8.02
N PHE A 68 -3.28 -3.35 -8.49
CA PHE A 68 -2.09 -3.21 -7.66
C PHE A 68 -0.91 -2.64 -8.44
N GLU A 69 0.10 -2.22 -7.69
CA GLU A 69 1.41 -1.81 -8.18
C GLU A 69 2.54 -2.55 -7.49
N GLY A 70 3.73 -2.46 -8.07
CA GLY A 70 4.94 -3.08 -7.54
C GLY A 70 6.16 -2.20 -7.78
N LEU A 71 6.77 -1.75 -6.69
CA LEU A 71 8.01 -0.98 -6.71
C LEU A 71 8.87 -1.32 -5.49
N LYS A 72 10.09 -0.78 -5.45
CA LYS A 72 11.08 -1.12 -4.43
C LYS A 72 11.74 0.13 -3.84
N ALA A 73 12.05 0.06 -2.55
CA ALA A 73 12.97 0.95 -1.86
C ALA A 73 14.29 0.23 -1.58
N TYR A 74 15.39 0.95 -1.76
CA TYR A 74 16.75 0.41 -1.62
C TYR A 74 17.52 1.23 -0.61
N ARG A 75 18.30 0.55 0.24
CA ARG A 75 19.26 1.21 1.11
C ARG A 75 20.56 1.43 0.32
N SER A 76 20.98 2.69 0.25
CA SER A 76 22.28 3.06 -0.30
C SER A 76 23.39 2.84 0.74
N GLU A 77 24.64 2.82 0.28
CA GLU A 77 25.82 2.67 1.16
C GLU A 77 25.90 3.74 2.26
N ASP A 78 25.41 4.95 1.98
CA ASP A 78 25.30 6.08 2.93
C ASP A 78 24.12 5.93 3.93
N GLY A 79 23.39 4.81 3.89
CA GLY A 79 22.21 4.54 4.73
C GLY A 79 20.93 5.26 4.28
N THR A 80 20.96 6.02 3.18
CA THR A 80 19.80 6.69 2.60
C THR A 80 18.90 5.69 1.90
N VAL A 81 17.59 5.83 2.10
CA VAL A 81 16.58 5.04 1.37
C VAL A 81 16.22 5.75 0.08
N ARG A 82 16.34 5.06 -1.05
CA ARG A 82 16.05 5.58 -2.39
C ARG A 82 14.94 4.77 -3.05
N LEU A 83 14.14 5.45 -3.87
CA LEU A 83 13.08 4.86 -4.70
C LEU A 83 13.47 4.95 -6.16
N PHE A 84 13.12 3.93 -6.94
CA PHE A 84 13.31 3.96 -8.39
C PHE A 84 12.00 4.35 -9.10
N ARG A 85 11.99 5.56 -9.68
CA ARG A 85 10.88 6.10 -10.49
C ARG A 85 9.47 5.90 -9.89
N PRO A 86 9.24 6.24 -8.60
CA PRO A 86 7.97 5.93 -7.94
C PRO A 86 6.76 6.56 -8.63
N ARG A 87 6.90 7.80 -9.14
CA ARG A 87 5.82 8.52 -9.85
C ARG A 87 5.28 7.78 -11.07
N ASP A 88 6.12 7.03 -11.78
CA ASP A 88 5.66 6.28 -12.96
C ASP A 88 4.77 5.09 -12.57
N ASN A 89 5.02 4.50 -11.39
CA ASN A 89 4.13 3.47 -10.83
C ASN A 89 2.80 4.09 -10.37
N LEU A 90 2.81 5.28 -9.75
CA LEU A 90 1.57 5.95 -9.33
C LEU A 90 0.68 6.33 -10.53
N ARG A 91 1.28 6.85 -11.61
CA ARG A 91 0.59 7.09 -12.89
C ARG A 91 -0.02 5.81 -13.47
N ARG A 92 0.72 4.70 -13.39
CA ARG A 92 0.24 3.40 -13.88
C ARG A 92 -0.89 2.85 -13.01
N LEU A 93 -0.88 3.09 -11.70
CA LEU A 93 -2.01 2.80 -10.80
C LEU A 93 -3.28 3.53 -11.25
N ASN A 94 -3.23 4.85 -11.48
CA ASN A 94 -4.38 5.61 -11.98
C ASN A 94 -4.85 5.13 -13.36
N ARG A 95 -3.92 4.82 -14.27
CA ARG A 95 -4.26 4.24 -15.59
C ARG A 95 -5.01 2.92 -15.45
N SER A 96 -4.57 2.04 -14.54
CA SER A 96 -5.26 0.78 -14.23
C SER A 96 -6.64 1.02 -13.61
N GLY A 97 -6.75 1.98 -12.69
CA GLY A 97 -8.01 2.36 -12.06
C GLY A 97 -9.05 2.84 -13.07
N LYS A 98 -8.63 3.67 -14.03
CA LYS A 98 -9.50 4.13 -15.12
C LYS A 98 -10.08 2.97 -15.95
N MET A 99 -9.32 1.91 -16.20
CA MET A 99 -9.82 0.73 -16.93
C MET A 99 -10.89 -0.05 -16.15
N LEU A 100 -10.87 0.04 -14.82
CA LEU A 100 -11.86 -0.58 -13.94
C LEU A 100 -12.88 0.43 -13.38
N CYS A 101 -13.02 1.59 -14.03
CA CYS A 101 -13.95 2.65 -13.64
C CYS A 101 -13.79 3.12 -12.18
N MET A 102 -12.57 3.04 -11.64
CA MET A 102 -12.24 3.54 -10.31
C MET A 102 -12.00 5.06 -10.36
N PRO A 103 -12.34 5.80 -9.28
CA PRO A 103 -12.00 7.21 -9.14
C PRO A 103 -10.47 7.43 -9.17
N GLU A 104 -10.03 8.51 -9.80
CA GLU A 104 -8.60 8.87 -9.85
C GLU A 104 -8.11 9.30 -8.47
N VAL A 105 -6.91 8.86 -8.09
CA VAL A 105 -6.23 9.26 -6.84
C VAL A 105 -5.27 10.39 -7.15
N ASP A 106 -5.21 11.43 -6.31
CA ASP A 106 -4.17 12.45 -6.36
C ASP A 106 -2.78 11.81 -6.17
N GLU A 107 -1.96 11.81 -7.22
CA GLU A 107 -0.61 11.23 -7.23
C GLU A 107 0.31 11.84 -6.17
N GLU A 108 0.18 13.13 -5.87
CA GLU A 108 1.01 13.80 -4.88
C GLU A 108 0.57 13.47 -3.45
N LEU A 109 -0.74 13.28 -3.21
CA LEU A 109 -1.23 12.72 -1.94
C LEU A 109 -0.69 11.30 -1.74
N LEU A 110 -0.78 10.45 -2.75
CA LEU A 110 -0.31 9.07 -2.68
C LEU A 110 1.20 8.99 -2.48
N PHE A 111 1.96 9.84 -3.18
CA PHE A 111 3.42 9.95 -3.01
C PHE A 111 3.80 10.44 -1.60
N LYS A 112 3.07 11.41 -1.04
CA LYS A 112 3.25 11.86 0.36
C LYS A 112 2.95 10.73 1.35
N GLY A 113 1.87 9.97 1.14
CA GLY A 113 1.51 8.79 1.94
C GLY A 113 2.60 7.73 1.95
N LEU A 114 3.05 7.32 0.75
CA LEU A 114 4.14 6.37 0.57
C LEU A 114 5.43 6.84 1.26
N THR A 115 5.81 8.11 1.05
CA THR A 115 7.05 8.66 1.62
C THR A 115 6.97 8.73 3.16
N LYS A 116 5.81 9.07 3.72
CA LYS A 116 5.60 9.09 5.17
C LYS A 116 5.68 7.67 5.76
N LEU A 117 5.06 6.69 5.11
CA LEU A 117 5.13 5.28 5.50
C LEU A 117 6.58 4.77 5.50
N LEU A 118 7.33 5.01 4.42
CA LEU A 118 8.74 4.59 4.32
C LEU A 118 9.67 5.27 5.35
N LYS A 119 9.33 6.48 5.80
CA LYS A 119 10.09 7.14 6.87
C LYS A 119 9.87 6.46 8.23
N ILE A 120 8.65 6.04 8.52
CA ILE A 120 8.30 5.27 9.72
C ILE A 120 8.97 3.89 9.65
N GLU A 121 8.91 3.26 8.49
CA GLU A 121 9.36 1.89 8.23
C GLU A 121 10.82 1.80 7.77
N LYS A 122 11.62 2.86 7.99
CA LYS A 122 12.98 2.95 7.45
C LYS A 122 13.88 1.80 7.94
N SER A 123 13.66 1.28 9.15
CA SER A 123 14.44 0.17 9.71
C SER A 123 14.23 -1.14 8.95
N TRP A 124 13.07 -1.32 8.31
CA TRP A 124 12.73 -2.52 7.55
C TRP A 124 13.36 -2.60 6.16
N VAL A 125 14.01 -1.53 5.68
CA VAL A 125 14.74 -1.59 4.41
C VAL A 125 16.04 -2.37 4.63
N PRO A 126 16.19 -3.58 4.04
CA PRO A 126 17.38 -4.40 4.28
C PRO A 126 18.63 -3.75 3.68
N SER A 127 19.80 -4.21 4.13
CA SER A 127 21.09 -3.58 3.80
C SER A 127 22.02 -4.49 3.00
N ALA A 128 21.82 -5.82 3.04
CA ALA A 128 22.62 -6.74 2.28
C ALA A 128 22.49 -6.52 0.76
N PRO A 129 23.56 -6.73 -0.03
CA PRO A 129 23.51 -6.67 -1.48
C PRO A 129 22.41 -7.58 -2.06
N GLY A 130 21.71 -7.08 -3.08
CA GLY A 130 20.60 -7.81 -3.73
C GLY A 130 19.26 -7.74 -3.00
N THR A 131 19.22 -7.17 -1.78
CA THR A 131 17.97 -7.03 -1.01
C THR A 131 17.26 -5.70 -1.26
N SER A 132 15.97 -5.64 -0.95
CA SER A 132 15.17 -4.41 -1.05
C SER A 132 13.92 -4.48 -0.17
N LEU A 133 13.27 -3.34 0.05
CA LEU A 133 11.91 -3.30 0.61
C LEU A 133 10.92 -3.19 -0.55
N TYR A 134 10.16 -4.24 -0.80
CA TYR A 134 9.11 -4.23 -1.81
C TYR A 134 7.88 -3.49 -1.29
N ILE A 135 7.32 -2.63 -2.14
CA ILE A 135 6.18 -1.76 -1.85
C ILE A 135 5.03 -2.25 -2.71
N ARG A 136 3.87 -2.50 -2.08
CA ARG A 136 2.65 -2.97 -2.73
C ARG A 136 1.50 -1.98 -2.48
N PRO A 137 1.34 -0.95 -3.34
CA PRO A 137 0.11 -0.19 -3.42
C PRO A 137 -0.99 -1.05 -4.06
N ALA A 138 -2.22 -0.96 -3.58
CA ALA A 138 -3.37 -1.61 -4.18
C ALA A 138 -4.65 -0.82 -3.92
N ILE A 139 -5.64 -0.98 -4.81
CA ILE A 139 -7.01 -0.46 -4.64
C ILE A 139 -7.97 -1.63 -4.78
N ILE A 140 -8.91 -1.75 -3.84
CA ILE A 140 -9.97 -2.77 -3.85
C ILE A 140 -11.35 -2.11 -3.74
N ALA A 141 -12.34 -2.66 -4.44
CA ALA A 141 -13.75 -2.34 -4.24
C ALA A 141 -14.24 -2.86 -2.88
N THR A 142 -14.98 -2.03 -2.13
CA THR A 142 -15.41 -2.34 -0.75
C THR A 142 -16.93 -2.37 -0.53
N ASP A 143 -17.74 -2.18 -1.57
CA ASP A 143 -19.20 -2.28 -1.45
C ASP A 143 -19.65 -3.71 -1.09
N PRO A 144 -20.47 -3.90 -0.04
CA PRO A 144 -21.15 -5.17 0.25
C PRO A 144 -22.36 -5.35 -0.67
N TYR A 145 -22.13 -5.76 -1.92
CA TYR A 145 -23.17 -5.76 -2.96
C TYR A 145 -22.93 -6.81 -4.05
N LEU A 146 -23.95 -7.61 -4.37
CA LEU A 146 -23.91 -8.67 -5.39
C LEU A 146 -24.53 -8.28 -6.74
N GLY A 147 -25.10 -7.09 -6.88
CA GLY A 147 -25.54 -6.63 -8.21
C GLY A 147 -24.32 -6.17 -9.02
N LEU A 148 -24.27 -6.55 -10.31
CA LEU A 148 -23.17 -6.12 -11.17
C LEU A 148 -23.26 -4.63 -11.48
N ARG A 149 -22.36 -3.84 -10.89
CA ARG A 149 -22.12 -2.42 -11.18
C ARG A 149 -20.69 -2.06 -10.83
N THR A 150 -20.28 -0.81 -11.03
CA THR A 150 -19.03 -0.29 -10.44
C THR A 150 -19.23 -0.06 -8.94
N SER A 151 -18.20 -0.36 -8.14
CA SER A 151 -18.24 -0.05 -6.71
C SER A 151 -18.33 1.45 -6.47
N GLN A 152 -19.01 1.83 -5.38
CA GLN A 152 -19.10 3.21 -4.92
C GLN A 152 -18.07 3.50 -3.83
N THR A 153 -17.65 2.48 -3.08
CA THR A 153 -16.60 2.58 -2.06
C THR A 153 -15.36 1.81 -2.46
N TYR A 154 -14.19 2.39 -2.17
CA TYR A 154 -12.90 1.75 -2.41
C TYR A 154 -11.97 1.96 -1.22
N ARG A 155 -11.03 1.03 -1.06
CA ARG A 155 -9.87 1.16 -0.17
C ARG A 155 -8.61 1.14 -1.02
N LEU A 156 -7.84 2.22 -0.99
CA LEU A 156 -6.44 2.21 -1.37
C LEU A 156 -5.60 1.89 -0.15
N PHE A 157 -4.64 0.98 -0.29
CA PHE A 157 -3.68 0.67 0.76
C PHE A 157 -2.26 0.48 0.22
N ILE A 158 -1.26 0.64 1.09
CA ILE A 158 0.14 0.30 0.80
C ILE A 158 0.66 -0.58 1.93
N ILE A 159 1.13 -1.78 1.56
CA ILE A 159 1.85 -2.70 2.45
C ILE A 159 3.28 -2.89 1.97
N LEU A 160 4.18 -3.19 2.90
CA LEU A 160 5.62 -3.32 2.65
C LEU A 160 6.11 -4.71 3.08
N THR A 161 7.04 -5.27 2.33
CA THR A 161 7.64 -6.58 2.59
C THR A 161 9.13 -6.55 2.25
N PRO A 162 10.05 -6.87 3.20
CA PRO A 162 11.46 -6.98 2.88
C PRO A 162 11.68 -8.22 2.01
N VAL A 163 12.53 -8.11 0.98
CA VAL A 163 12.77 -9.19 0.01
C VAL A 163 14.26 -9.37 -0.26
N GLY A 164 14.70 -10.62 -0.30
CA GLY A 164 16.04 -11.04 -0.71
C GLY A 164 16.11 -11.44 -2.19
N ALA A 165 17.30 -11.83 -2.62
CA ALA A 165 17.58 -12.37 -3.94
C ALA A 165 17.41 -13.91 -3.96
#